data_AF-K2GLH9-F1
#
_entry.id   AF-K2GLH9-F1
#
_cell.length_a   1.000
_cell.length_b   1.000
_cell.length_c   1.000
_cell.angle_alpha   90.00
_cell.angle_beta   90.00
_cell.angle_gamma   90.00
#
_symmetry.space_group_name_H-M   'P 1'
#
loop_
_entity.id
_entity.type
_entity.pdbx_description
1 polymer ?
#
loop_
_entity_poly.entity_id
_entity_poly.type
_entity_poly.pdbx_seq_one_letter_code
_entity_poly.pdbx_strand_id
1 'polypeptide(L)' 'MATNGKPKKGRIGAVKSRSQFKAPNGNWTKRNSKTGRFMNQKASGSGSFKGVTKRK' A
#
# COMPACT_ATOMS: atom_id res chain seq x y z
N MET A 1 0.98 1.31 -14.81
CA MET A 1 0.94 0.18 -13.86
C MET A 1 2.23 0.19 -13.04
N ALA A 2 2.25 -0.35 -11.82
CA ALA A 2 3.50 -0.41 -11.07
C ALA A 2 4.39 -1.53 -11.59
N THR A 3 5.67 -1.24 -11.85
CA THR A 3 6.66 -2.20 -12.36
C THR A 3 7.86 -2.25 -11.41
N ASN A 4 8.58 -3.36 -11.41
CA ASN A 4 9.87 -3.43 -10.71
C ASN A 4 10.91 -2.69 -11.54
N GLY A 5 11.59 -1.71 -10.94
CA GLY A 5 12.69 -1.00 -11.58
C GLY A 5 13.95 -1.86 -11.65
N LYS A 6 15.06 -1.25 -12.08
CA LYS A 6 16.39 -1.87 -12.04
C LYS A 6 16.67 -2.43 -10.62
N PRO A 7 17.43 -3.53 -10.50
CA PRO A 7 17.86 -4.05 -9.21
C PRO A 7 18.37 -2.91 -8.33
N LYS A 8 17.97 -2.89 -7.05
CA LYS A 8 18.26 -1.84 -6.05
C LYS A 8 17.53 -0.49 -6.21
N LYS A 9 16.75 -0.24 -7.28
CA LYS A 9 15.95 1.01 -7.43
C LYS A 9 14.50 0.88 -6.92
N GLY A 10 14.07 -0.32 -6.56
CA GLY A 10 12.73 -0.56 -6.03
C GLY A 10 11.63 -0.47 -7.09
N ARG A 11 10.38 -0.27 -6.65
CA ARG A 11 9.20 -0.23 -7.51
C ARG A 11 9.01 1.16 -8.13
N ILE A 12 8.69 1.20 -9.42
CA ILE A 12 8.39 2.41 -10.17
C ILE A 12 6.89 2.43 -10.51
N GLY A 13 6.22 3.56 -10.24
CA GLY A 13 4.81 3.77 -10.57
C GLY A 13 3.79 3.41 -9.47
N ALA A 14 2.54 3.85 -9.69
CA ALA A 14 1.45 3.72 -8.73
C ALA A 14 0.85 2.30 -8.67
N VAL A 15 0.62 1.82 -7.45
CA VAL A 15 0.02 0.50 -7.18
C VAL A 15 -1.50 0.61 -7.22
N LYS A 16 -2.11 0.31 -8.38
CA LYS A 16 -3.57 0.37 -8.58
C LYS A 16 -4.33 -0.87 -8.04
N SER A 17 -3.65 -1.99 -7.85
CA SER A 17 -4.25 -3.25 -7.37
C SER A 17 -4.41 -3.33 -5.84
N ARG A 18 -4.07 -2.26 -5.12
CA ARG A 18 -4.12 -2.21 -3.66
C ARG A 18 -4.69 -0.88 -3.22
N SER A 19 -5.51 -0.92 -2.18
CA SER A 19 -5.94 0.27 -1.45
C SER A 19 -5.39 0.21 -0.03
N GLN A 20 -5.35 1.36 0.64
CA GLN A 20 -4.99 1.46 2.04
C GLN A 20 -6.00 2.28 2.83
N PHE A 21 -6.15 1.96 4.11
CA PHE A 21 -6.99 2.70 5.04
C PHE A 21 -6.29 2.77 6.41
N LYS A 22 -6.69 3.74 7.23
CA LYS A 22 -6.21 3.85 8.61
C LYS A 22 -7.07 2.94 9.49
N ALA A 23 -6.44 1.97 10.14
CA ALA A 23 -7.12 1.08 11.08
C ALA A 23 -7.34 1.79 12.43
N PRO A 24 -8.25 1.28 13.29
CA PRO A 24 -8.56 1.89 14.59
C PRO A 24 -7.34 2.04 15.51
N ASN A 25 -6.36 1.14 15.39
CA ASN A 25 -5.09 1.22 16.10
C ASN A 25 -4.12 2.29 15.57
N GLY A 26 -4.58 3.19 14.70
CA GLY A 26 -3.79 4.29 14.15
C GLY A 26 -2.88 3.93 12.99
N ASN A 27 -2.65 2.65 12.72
CA ASN A 27 -1.73 2.18 11.69
C ASN A 27 -2.40 2.06 10.31
N TRP A 28 -1.59 2.20 9.27
CA TRP A 28 -2.05 2.02 7.89
C TRP A 28 -2.07 0.55 7.49
N THR A 29 -3.20 0.08 6.97
CA THR A 29 -3.38 -1.32 6.53
C THR A 29 -3.66 -1.36 5.03
N LYS A 30 -2.99 -2.30 4.33
CA LYS A 30 -3.25 -2.60 2.92
C LYS A 30 -4.40 -3.57 2.75
N ARG A 31 -5.23 -3.31 1.75
CA ARG A 31 -6.29 -4.19 1.26
C ARG A 31 -6.08 -4.50 -0.22
N ASN A 32 -6.30 -5.75 -0.60
CA ASN A 32 -6.34 -6.13 -2.01
C ASN A 32 -7.62 -5.56 -2.65
N SER A 33 -7.50 -4.83 -3.76
CA SER A 33 -8.68 -4.21 -4.39
C SER A 33 -9.59 -5.20 -5.12
N LYS A 34 -9.06 -6.37 -5.51
CA LYS A 34 -9.81 -7.42 -6.22
C LYS A 34 -10.54 -8.36 -5.24
N THR A 35 -9.83 -8.83 -4.21
CA THR A 35 -10.37 -9.85 -3.28
C THR A 35 -10.88 -9.26 -1.98
N GLY A 36 -10.53 -8.00 -1.68
CA GLY A 36 -10.93 -7.33 -0.46
C GLY A 36 -10.25 -7.81 0.83
N ARG A 37 -9.33 -8.77 0.74
CA ARG A 37 -8.60 -9.30 1.89
C ARG A 37 -7.59 -8.28 2.41
N PHE A 38 -7.43 -8.23 3.74
CA PHE A 38 -6.35 -7.48 4.37
C PHE A 38 -5.02 -8.18 4.11
N MET A 39 -3.98 -7.39 3.84
CA MET A 39 -2.70 -7.91 3.40
C MET A 39 -1.60 -7.70 4.42
N ASN A 40 -1.22 -6.44 4.64
CA ASN A 40 -0.15 -6.12 5.55
C ASN A 40 -0.46 -4.80 6.24
N GLN A 41 -0.09 -4.73 7.51
CA GLN A 41 -0.18 -3.52 8.32
C GLN A 41 1.20 -2.88 8.38
N LYS A 42 1.23 -1.55 8.42
CA LYS A 42 2.47 -0.82 8.57
C LYS A 42 2.93 -0.92 10.02
N ALA A 43 4.13 -1.45 10.22
CA ALA A 43 4.73 -1.62 11.55
C ALA A 43 5.34 -0.32 12.11
N SER A 44 5.87 0.56 11.24
CA SER A 44 6.54 1.79 11.67
C SER A 44 6.38 2.96 10.70
N GLY A 45 6.36 4.18 11.24
CA GLY A 45 6.26 5.45 10.52
C GLY A 45 4.83 6.01 10.44
N SER A 46 4.70 7.32 10.68
CA SER A 46 3.43 8.07 10.74
C SER A 46 2.68 8.20 9.41
N GLY A 47 3.32 7.83 8.30
CA GLY A 47 2.77 8.01 6.95
C GLY A 47 2.08 6.78 6.36
N SER A 48 1.22 7.01 5.39
CA SER A 48 0.66 5.97 4.52
C SER A 48 1.74 5.23 3.71
N PHE A 49 1.41 4.09 3.10
CA PHE A 49 2.28 3.42 2.14
C PHE A 49 2.48 4.29 0.90
N LYS A 50 3.74 4.52 0.52
CA LYS A 50 4.11 5.29 -0.66
C LYS A 50 3.55 4.61 -1.92
N GLY A 51 2.86 5.37 -2.76
CA GLY A 51 2.33 4.91 -4.05
C GLY A 51 1.14 3.96 -3.99
N VAL A 52 0.47 3.82 -2.84
CA VAL A 52 -0.79 3.07 -2.70
C VAL A 52 -1.94 4.05 -2.53
N THR A 53 -3.05 3.85 -3.26
CA THR A 53 -4.22 4.74 -3.15
C THR A 53 -4.89 4.59 -1.78
N LYS A 54 -5.15 5.72 -1.11
CA LYS A 54 -6.00 5.75 0.07
C LYS A 54 -7.44 5.51 -0.37
N ARG A 55 -8.14 4.59 0.30
CA ARG A 55 -9.58 4.40 0.08
C ARG A 55 -10.30 5.69 0.53
N LYS A 56 -11.27 6.15 -0.25
CA LYS A 56 -12.27 7.11 0.24
C LYS A 56 -13.14 6.43 1.29
#